data_AF-T0KU57-F1
#
_entry.id   AF-T0KU57-F1
#
_cell.length_a   1.000
_cell.length_b   1.000
_cell.length_c   1.000
_cell.angle_alpha   90.00
_cell.angle_beta   90.00
_cell.angle_gamma   90.00
#
_symmetry.space_group_name_H-M   'P 1'
#
loop_
_entity.id
_entity.type
_entity.pdbx_description
1 polymer ?
#
loop_
_entity_poly.entity_id
_entity_poly.type
_entity_poly.pdbx_seq_one_letter_code
_entity_poly.pdbx_strand_id
1 'polypeptide(L)'
;MASDSDYSPAQLLEHAQTDVRFPVAEPFLSAVLSRPPFINVAGTFNTRDVGLVPGSPLRKGYVFRSGALESLDEVGKQQIAGQLGIKKIFDLRTSHERERYPEPDVPGVDITWIPNSYSNTVDIDDFVSGGGEEGYCKMYMDIMEIYAPTMKTVLEHVRDRPQEPFLFHCALGRDRTGILAGFLLSLAGANAETIALDYMITRIGSEPVREPLLQRAIEEHNCNFDVPVFHNLCSLRLSTWQLFAMQVEAKYGGFEKYAMVRLGFSRHEVERIAGHLRA
;
A
#
# COMPACT_ATOMS: atom_id res chain seq x y z
N MET A 1 -30.58 -6.84 -19.47
CA MET A 1 -29.69 -6.79 -20.67
C MET A 1 -28.57 -5.83 -20.32
N ALA A 2 -27.38 -6.39 -20.14
CA ALA A 2 -26.07 -5.82 -19.81
C ALA A 2 -25.97 -4.48 -19.04
N SER A 3 -25.40 -4.55 -17.82
CA SER A 3 -24.10 -3.92 -17.64
C SER A 3 -23.26 -4.72 -16.63
N ASP A 4 -22.71 -5.84 -17.10
CA ASP A 4 -21.45 -6.40 -16.56
C ASP A 4 -20.33 -5.39 -16.83
N SER A 5 -20.37 -4.20 -16.24
CA SER A 5 -19.20 -3.33 -16.26
C SER A 5 -18.31 -3.73 -15.09
N ASP A 6 -17.65 -4.88 -15.22
CA ASP A 6 -16.35 -5.03 -14.59
C ASP A 6 -15.47 -3.92 -15.16
N TYR A 7 -15.12 -2.95 -14.31
CA TYR A 7 -14.23 -1.88 -14.73
C TYR A 7 -12.90 -2.50 -15.13
N SER A 8 -12.55 -2.33 -16.40
CA SER A 8 -11.27 -2.78 -16.91
C SER A 8 -10.12 -2.11 -16.14
N PRO A 9 -8.92 -2.71 -16.10
CA PRO A 9 -7.73 -2.07 -15.56
C PRO A 9 -7.51 -0.63 -16.08
N ALA A 10 -7.80 -0.40 -17.36
CA ALA A 10 -7.68 0.92 -17.97
C ALA A 10 -8.68 1.94 -17.39
N GLN A 11 -9.93 1.54 -17.18
CA GLN A 11 -10.94 2.41 -16.56
C GLN A 11 -10.61 2.70 -15.09
N LEU A 12 -10.17 1.69 -14.34
CA LEU A 12 -9.70 1.91 -12.96
C LEU A 12 -8.54 2.91 -12.91
N LEU A 13 -7.58 2.78 -13.83
CA LEU A 13 -6.43 3.68 -13.91
C LEU A 13 -6.82 5.10 -14.34
N GLU A 14 -7.77 5.25 -15.27
CA GLU A 14 -8.31 6.55 -15.67
C GLU A 14 -8.89 7.29 -14.46
N HIS A 15 -9.78 6.65 -13.71
CA HIS A 15 -10.37 7.25 -12.51
C HIS A 15 -9.35 7.46 -11.38
N ALA A 16 -8.38 6.56 -11.22
CA ALA A 16 -7.31 6.69 -10.23
C ALA A 16 -6.34 7.85 -10.51
N GLN A 17 -6.36 8.43 -11.72
CA GLN A 17 -5.61 9.64 -12.07
C GLN A 17 -6.40 10.93 -11.81
N THR A 18 -7.63 10.85 -11.28
CA THR A 18 -8.37 12.03 -10.83
C THR A 18 -7.54 12.80 -9.80
N ASP A 19 -7.26 14.05 -10.11
CA ASP A 19 -6.53 14.96 -9.23
C ASP A 19 -7.17 14.99 -7.84
N VAL A 20 -6.34 14.95 -6.79
CA VAL A 20 -6.77 14.82 -5.39
C VAL A 20 -7.65 15.99 -4.92
N ARG A 21 -7.62 17.13 -5.62
CA ARG A 21 -8.51 18.27 -5.35
C ARG A 21 -9.96 18.00 -5.74
N PHE A 22 -10.19 17.07 -6.66
CA PHE A 22 -11.52 16.75 -7.14
C PHE A 22 -11.95 15.38 -6.61
N PRO A 23 -13.22 15.25 -6.17
CA PRO A 23 -13.74 13.96 -5.78
C PRO A 23 -13.77 12.99 -6.96
N VAL A 24 -13.53 11.71 -6.69
CA VAL A 24 -13.87 10.65 -7.65
C VAL A 24 -15.40 10.55 -7.72
N ALA A 25 -15.96 10.46 -8.92
CA ALA A 25 -17.40 10.56 -9.13
C ALA A 25 -18.22 9.43 -8.45
N GLU A 26 -19.28 9.81 -7.73
CA GLU A 26 -20.34 8.94 -7.23
C GLU A 26 -21.40 8.76 -8.33
N PRO A 27 -21.29 7.77 -9.23
CA PRO A 27 -21.62 6.37 -8.90
C PRO A 27 -20.48 5.36 -9.11
N PHE A 28 -19.38 5.78 -9.74
CA PHE A 28 -18.22 4.93 -10.00
C PHE A 28 -17.61 4.43 -8.68
N LEU A 29 -17.42 5.34 -7.71
CA LEU A 29 -16.76 5.02 -6.45
C LEU A 29 -17.46 3.88 -5.70
N SER A 30 -18.75 4.04 -5.43
CA SER A 30 -19.57 3.02 -4.77
C SER A 30 -19.53 1.67 -5.51
N ALA A 31 -19.65 1.71 -6.84
CA ALA A 31 -19.61 0.51 -7.66
C ALA A 31 -18.26 -0.23 -7.57
N VAL A 32 -17.13 0.47 -7.50
CA VAL A 32 -15.79 -0.13 -7.42
C VAL A 32 -15.46 -0.59 -6.00
N LEU A 33 -15.77 0.20 -4.97
CA LEU A 33 -15.43 -0.16 -3.59
C LEU A 33 -16.25 -1.34 -3.05
N SER A 34 -17.39 -1.67 -3.68
CA SER A 34 -18.24 -2.79 -3.28
C SER A 34 -17.80 -4.15 -3.87
N ARG A 35 -16.68 -4.22 -4.59
CA ARG A 35 -16.24 -5.43 -5.31
C ARG A 35 -14.72 -5.63 -5.26
N PRO A 36 -14.23 -6.84 -5.59
CA PRO A 36 -12.81 -7.10 -5.69
C PRO A 36 -12.06 -6.11 -6.61
N PRO A 37 -10.80 -5.75 -6.29
CA PRO A 37 -10.01 -6.27 -5.17
C PRO A 37 -10.39 -5.68 -3.80
N PHE A 38 -11.20 -4.61 -3.78
CA PHE A 38 -11.59 -3.96 -2.54
C PHE A 38 -12.48 -4.86 -1.68
N ILE A 39 -12.30 -4.71 -0.37
CA ILE A 39 -13.03 -5.44 0.65
C ILE A 39 -13.55 -4.43 1.65
N ASN A 40 -14.85 -4.46 1.91
CA ASN A 40 -15.45 -3.63 2.93
C ASN A 40 -15.23 -4.28 4.31
N VAL A 41 -14.24 -3.77 5.04
CA VAL A 41 -14.02 -4.08 6.46
C VAL A 41 -14.43 -2.85 7.28
N ALA A 42 -15.40 -3.01 8.18
CA ALA A 42 -15.92 -1.94 9.01
C ALA A 42 -14.77 -1.27 9.79
N GLY A 43 -14.74 0.07 9.78
CA GLY A 43 -13.69 0.84 10.44
C GLY A 43 -12.36 0.95 9.66
N THR A 44 -12.32 0.48 8.42
CA THR A 44 -11.14 0.60 7.54
C THR A 44 -11.47 1.36 6.26
N PHE A 45 -10.42 1.72 5.53
CA PHE A 45 -10.50 2.25 4.18
C PHE A 45 -9.32 1.71 3.37
N ASN A 46 -9.41 1.77 2.04
CA ASN A 46 -8.38 1.30 1.13
C ASN A 46 -8.01 -0.20 1.32
N THR A 47 -8.90 -0.98 1.94
CA THR A 47 -8.71 -2.40 2.24
C THR A 47 -8.94 -3.25 1.01
N ARG A 48 -7.99 -4.14 0.69
CA ARG A 48 -8.09 -5.03 -0.47
C ARG A 48 -7.23 -6.29 -0.33
N ASP A 49 -7.64 -7.32 -1.04
CA ASP A 49 -6.83 -8.50 -1.33
C ASP A 49 -5.96 -8.23 -2.56
N VAL A 50 -4.64 -8.24 -2.37
CA VAL A 50 -3.67 -7.97 -3.44
C VAL A 50 -3.67 -9.10 -4.48
N GLY A 51 -4.10 -10.31 -4.12
CA GLY A 51 -4.31 -11.44 -5.04
C GLY A 51 -5.55 -11.30 -5.93
N LEU A 52 -6.43 -10.34 -5.65
CA LEU A 52 -7.59 -10.03 -6.48
C LEU A 52 -7.39 -8.81 -7.39
N VAL A 53 -6.23 -8.13 -7.32
CA VAL A 53 -5.92 -7.06 -8.26
C VAL A 53 -5.83 -7.67 -9.68
N PRO A 54 -6.43 -7.05 -10.70
CA PRO A 54 -6.36 -7.56 -12.06
C PRO A 54 -4.91 -7.81 -12.52
N GLY A 55 -4.63 -9.03 -13.00
CA GLY A 55 -3.28 -9.43 -13.43
C GLY A 55 -2.33 -9.80 -12.29
N SER A 56 -2.78 -9.81 -11.04
CA SER A 56 -1.98 -10.25 -9.90
C SER A 56 -1.70 -11.76 -9.96
N PRO A 57 -0.43 -12.18 -9.85
CA PRO A 57 -0.07 -13.59 -9.68
C PRO A 57 -0.18 -14.05 -8.23
N LEU A 58 -0.46 -13.15 -7.28
CA LEU A 58 -0.60 -13.52 -5.88
C LEU A 58 -1.85 -14.38 -5.70
N ARG A 59 -1.72 -15.40 -4.86
CA ARG A 59 -2.86 -16.23 -4.48
C ARG A 59 -3.89 -15.39 -3.72
N LYS A 60 -5.16 -15.67 -4.00
CA LYS A 60 -6.32 -14.99 -3.40
C LYS A 60 -6.42 -15.35 -1.92
N GLY A 61 -6.83 -14.39 -1.11
CA GLY A 61 -7.10 -14.57 0.32
C GLY A 61 -5.84 -14.69 1.18
N TYR A 62 -4.68 -14.23 0.70
CA TYR A 62 -3.42 -14.39 1.43
C TYR A 62 -2.73 -13.08 1.81
N VAL A 63 -2.62 -12.17 0.85
CA VAL A 63 -1.89 -10.91 1.01
C VAL A 63 -2.92 -9.78 1.01
N PHE A 64 -3.18 -9.23 2.18
CA PHE A 64 -4.11 -8.11 2.34
C PHE A 64 -3.35 -6.82 2.63
N ARG A 65 -3.91 -5.70 2.17
CA ARG A 65 -3.42 -4.37 2.51
C ARG A 65 -4.58 -3.48 2.93
N SER A 66 -4.30 -2.50 3.78
CA SER A 66 -5.29 -1.54 4.28
C SER A 66 -4.66 -0.17 4.53
N GLY A 67 -5.52 0.85 4.64
CA GLY A 67 -5.23 2.05 5.42
C GLY A 67 -5.23 1.77 6.92
N ALA A 68 -5.23 2.85 7.69
CA ALA A 68 -5.27 2.85 9.15
C ALA A 68 -6.36 1.95 9.73
N LEU A 69 -6.06 1.35 10.89
CA LEU A 69 -6.97 0.42 11.59
C LEU A 69 -7.54 1.01 12.88
N GLU A 70 -7.19 2.24 13.28
CA GLU A 70 -7.61 2.82 14.57
C GLU A 70 -9.13 2.91 14.79
N SER A 71 -9.92 2.83 13.72
CA SER A 71 -11.38 2.89 13.75
C SER A 71 -12.06 1.51 13.67
N LEU A 72 -11.32 0.40 13.76
CA LEU A 72 -11.88 -0.95 13.78
C LEU A 72 -12.86 -1.12 14.94
N ASP A 73 -14.12 -1.38 14.61
CA ASP A 73 -15.13 -1.84 15.55
C ASP A 73 -15.10 -3.37 15.69
N GLU A 74 -15.96 -3.92 16.54
CA GLU A 74 -16.04 -5.38 16.74
C GLU A 74 -16.43 -6.15 15.48
N VAL A 75 -17.19 -5.54 14.57
CA VAL A 75 -17.54 -6.15 13.28
C VAL A 75 -16.28 -6.23 12.42
N GLY A 76 -15.53 -5.14 12.28
CA GLY A 76 -14.28 -5.09 11.53
C GLY A 76 -13.24 -6.09 12.04
N LYS A 77 -13.10 -6.22 13.36
CA LYS A 77 -12.21 -7.22 13.98
C LYS A 77 -12.62 -8.65 13.63
N GLN A 78 -13.92 -8.97 13.68
CA GLN A 78 -14.43 -10.28 13.28
C GLN A 78 -14.27 -10.55 11.78
N GLN A 79 -14.42 -9.51 10.94
CA GLN A 79 -14.16 -9.64 9.51
C GLN A 79 -12.69 -9.97 9.25
N ILE A 80 -11.75 -9.28 9.91
CA ILE A 80 -10.31 -9.55 9.78
C ILE A 80 -9.96 -10.97 10.24
N ALA A 81 -10.28 -11.32 11.49
CA ALA A 81 -9.82 -12.59 12.08
C ALA A 81 -10.61 -13.81 11.57
N GLY A 82 -11.91 -13.64 11.33
CA GLY A 82 -12.85 -14.70 10.99
C GLY A 82 -13.05 -14.83 9.48
N GLN A 83 -13.64 -13.81 8.85
CA GLN A 83 -14.04 -13.88 7.44
C GLN A 83 -12.85 -13.91 6.49
N LEU A 84 -11.85 -13.04 6.71
CA LEU A 84 -10.63 -12.98 5.92
C LEU A 84 -9.57 -13.98 6.40
N GLY A 85 -9.76 -14.56 7.58
CA GLY A 85 -8.85 -15.56 8.16
C GLY A 85 -7.44 -15.02 8.46
N ILE A 86 -7.27 -13.69 8.55
CA ILE A 86 -5.99 -13.05 8.80
C ILE A 86 -5.44 -13.53 10.15
N LYS A 87 -4.17 -13.93 10.16
CA LYS A 87 -3.44 -14.41 11.34
C LYS A 87 -2.33 -13.46 11.76
N LYS A 88 -1.89 -12.59 10.86
CA LYS A 88 -0.78 -11.67 11.10
C LYS A 88 -1.12 -10.27 10.58
N ILE A 89 -0.83 -9.25 11.37
CA ILE A 89 -0.82 -7.84 10.94
C ILE A 89 0.60 -7.30 11.03
N PHE A 90 1.08 -6.68 9.96
CA PHE A 90 2.31 -5.89 9.96
C PHE A 90 1.95 -4.40 9.95
N ASP A 91 2.15 -3.74 11.09
CA ASP A 91 1.98 -2.29 11.19
C ASP A 91 3.26 -1.60 10.69
N LEU A 92 3.12 -0.82 9.62
CA LEU A 92 4.22 -0.06 9.01
C LEU A 92 4.23 1.40 9.52
N ARG A 93 3.37 1.78 10.47
CA ARG A 93 3.34 3.14 11.02
C ARG A 93 4.61 3.47 11.79
N THR A 94 4.94 4.76 11.82
CA THR A 94 6.00 5.33 12.67
C THR A 94 5.59 5.24 14.14
N SER A 95 6.54 5.42 15.05
CA SER A 95 6.24 5.53 16.49
C SER A 95 5.25 6.65 16.78
N HIS A 96 5.44 7.83 16.17
CA HIS A 96 4.56 8.98 16.35
C HIS A 96 3.10 8.70 15.95
N GLU A 97 2.90 8.06 14.79
CA GLU A 97 1.56 7.67 14.35
C GLU A 97 0.89 6.68 15.31
N ARG A 98 1.65 5.71 15.86
CA ARG A 98 1.13 4.74 16.85
C ARG A 98 0.82 5.36 18.21
N GLU A 99 1.61 6.34 18.64
CA GLU A 99 1.37 7.09 19.88
C GLU A 99 0.11 7.94 19.76
N ARG A 100 -0.09 8.60 18.61
CA ARG A 100 -1.26 9.44 18.35
C ARG A 100 -2.53 8.62 18.10
N TYR A 101 -2.39 7.46 17.43
CA TYR A 101 -3.48 6.56 17.08
C TYR A 101 -3.10 5.12 17.44
N PRO A 102 -3.40 4.67 18.68
CA PRO A 102 -3.04 3.32 19.13
C PRO A 102 -3.60 2.22 18.22
N GLU A 103 -2.80 1.18 18.00
CA GLU A 103 -3.25 -0.01 17.28
C GLU A 103 -4.34 -0.76 18.07
N PRO A 104 -5.50 -1.06 17.48
CA PRO A 104 -6.50 -1.91 18.12
C PRO A 104 -5.99 -3.33 18.32
N ASP A 105 -6.43 -3.96 19.41
CA ASP A 105 -6.34 -5.41 19.55
C ASP A 105 -7.34 -6.12 18.63
N VAL A 106 -6.89 -7.19 17.97
CA VAL A 106 -7.71 -8.03 17.09
C VAL A 106 -7.56 -9.48 17.58
N PRO A 107 -8.56 -10.03 18.29
CA PRO A 107 -8.45 -11.35 18.89
C PRO A 107 -8.07 -12.45 17.90
N GLY A 108 -7.02 -13.22 18.23
CA GLY A 108 -6.53 -14.32 17.40
C GLY A 108 -5.65 -13.89 16.22
N VAL A 109 -5.21 -12.63 16.19
CA VAL A 109 -4.32 -12.07 15.17
C VAL A 109 -3.06 -11.52 15.83
N ASP A 110 -1.91 -12.00 15.38
CA ASP A 110 -0.62 -11.52 15.88
C ASP A 110 -0.26 -10.21 15.19
N ILE A 111 -0.07 -9.13 15.95
CA ILE A 111 0.37 -7.84 15.42
C ILE A 111 1.88 -7.70 15.59
N THR A 112 2.57 -7.30 14.52
CA THR A 112 4.02 -7.05 14.52
C THR A 112 4.30 -5.63 14.05
N TRP A 113 5.04 -4.92 14.88
CA TRP A 113 5.58 -3.60 14.58
C TRP A 113 7.07 -3.62 14.89
N ILE A 114 7.86 -3.11 13.97
CA ILE A 114 9.32 -3.00 14.12
C ILE A 114 9.66 -1.51 14.23
N PRO A 115 10.15 -1.05 15.39
CA PRO A 115 10.60 0.32 15.56
C PRO A 115 11.66 0.69 14.53
N ASN A 116 11.55 1.90 13.99
CA ASN A 116 12.50 2.43 13.02
C ASN A 116 12.57 3.96 13.17
N SER A 117 13.55 4.58 12.52
CA SER A 117 13.80 6.03 12.59
C SER A 117 13.10 6.83 11.48
N TYR A 118 12.14 6.24 10.77
CA TYR A 118 11.46 6.94 9.68
C TYR A 118 10.60 8.10 10.23
N SER A 119 10.66 9.24 9.55
CA SER A 119 9.80 10.38 9.79
C SER A 119 8.98 10.67 8.54
N ASN A 120 7.72 11.07 8.71
CA ASN A 120 6.89 11.58 7.63
C ASN A 120 7.26 13.03 7.23
N THR A 121 8.21 13.66 7.93
CA THR A 121 8.73 14.98 7.55
C THR A 121 9.43 14.89 6.21
N VAL A 122 8.97 15.68 5.25
CA VAL A 122 9.59 15.81 3.93
C VAL A 122 10.11 17.22 3.74
N ASP A 123 11.13 17.36 2.90
CA ASP A 123 11.53 18.65 2.37
C ASP A 123 10.55 19.04 1.25
N ILE A 124 9.78 20.09 1.47
CA ILE A 124 8.75 20.56 0.54
C ILE A 124 9.40 21.02 -0.78
N ASP A 125 10.66 21.48 -0.75
CA ASP A 125 11.36 21.92 -1.95
C ASP A 125 11.60 20.76 -2.94
N ASP A 126 11.69 19.51 -2.45
CA ASP A 126 11.81 18.31 -3.30
C ASP A 126 10.52 18.04 -4.13
N PHE A 127 9.41 18.72 -3.83
CA PHE A 127 8.10 18.55 -4.49
C PHE A 127 7.72 19.72 -5.42
N VAL A 128 8.61 20.70 -5.60
CA VAL A 128 8.39 21.88 -6.44
C VAL A 128 8.43 21.56 -7.93
N SER A 129 9.34 20.66 -8.32
CA SER A 129 9.56 20.30 -9.73
C SER A 129 8.55 19.25 -10.21
N GLY A 130 8.04 19.44 -11.43
CA GLY A 130 7.13 18.49 -12.07
C GLY A 130 5.87 18.23 -11.24
N GLY A 131 5.52 16.94 -11.11
CA GLY A 131 4.43 16.45 -10.26
C GLY A 131 4.89 16.03 -8.86
N GLY A 132 6.12 16.36 -8.44
CA GLY A 132 6.74 15.94 -7.19
C GLY A 132 7.41 14.56 -7.24
N GLU A 133 7.65 14.03 -8.44
CA GLU A 133 8.19 12.67 -8.64
C GLU A 133 9.55 12.48 -7.94
N GLU A 134 10.43 13.48 -7.98
CA GLU A 134 11.76 13.40 -7.37
C GLU A 134 11.69 13.28 -5.85
N GLY A 135 10.90 14.14 -5.19
CA GLY A 135 10.68 14.09 -3.75
C GLY A 135 10.05 12.77 -3.31
N TYR A 136 9.04 12.28 -4.03
CA TYR A 136 8.50 10.96 -3.74
C TYR A 136 9.50 9.83 -3.97
N CYS A 137 10.27 9.88 -5.05
CA CYS A 137 11.24 8.84 -5.34
C CYS A 137 12.30 8.77 -4.23
N LYS A 138 12.80 9.92 -3.77
CA LYS A 138 13.71 10.00 -2.62
C LYS A 138 13.07 9.40 -1.37
N MET A 139 11.84 9.82 -1.03
CA MET A 139 11.08 9.28 0.10
C MET A 139 10.87 7.76 -0.01
N TYR A 140 10.53 7.23 -1.19
CA TYR A 140 10.28 5.80 -1.37
C TYR A 140 11.56 4.96 -1.27
N MET A 141 12.69 5.50 -1.76
CA MET A 141 14.00 4.87 -1.58
C MET A 141 14.44 4.86 -0.12
N ASP A 142 14.17 5.93 0.64
CA ASP A 142 14.42 6.00 2.08
C ASP A 142 13.53 5.02 2.86
N ILE A 143 12.24 4.93 2.52
CA ILE A 143 11.33 3.92 3.08
C ILE A 143 11.91 2.52 2.84
N MET A 144 12.36 2.21 1.62
CA MET A 144 12.96 0.91 1.31
C MET A 144 14.12 0.58 2.25
N GLU A 145 15.04 1.53 2.43
CA GLU A 145 16.22 1.32 3.26
C GLU A 145 15.90 1.18 4.75
N ILE A 146 15.04 2.07 5.27
CA ILE A 146 14.71 2.13 6.69
C ILE A 146 13.80 0.96 7.09
N TYR A 147 12.86 0.56 6.22
CA TYR A 147 11.95 -0.55 6.46
C TYR A 147 12.50 -1.91 6.03
N ALA A 148 13.77 -2.00 5.63
CA ALA A 148 14.41 -3.28 5.29
C ALA A 148 14.21 -4.38 6.38
N PRO A 149 14.33 -4.11 7.70
CA PRO A 149 14.02 -5.10 8.72
C PRO A 149 12.56 -5.58 8.66
N THR A 150 11.60 -4.68 8.47
CA THR A 150 10.18 -5.01 8.36
C THR A 150 9.88 -5.82 7.09
N MET A 151 10.43 -5.40 5.95
CA MET A 151 10.29 -6.14 4.69
C MET A 151 10.87 -7.55 4.82
N LYS A 152 12.01 -7.70 5.50
CA LYS A 152 12.60 -9.00 5.81
C LYS A 152 11.64 -9.87 6.64
N THR A 153 11.07 -9.34 7.72
CA THR A 153 10.13 -10.10 8.56
C THR A 153 8.87 -10.52 7.82
N VAL A 154 8.36 -9.67 6.90
CA VAL A 154 7.24 -10.05 6.02
C VAL A 154 7.62 -11.21 5.10
N LEU A 155 8.81 -11.17 4.50
CA LEU A 155 9.29 -12.26 3.65
C LEU A 155 9.56 -13.56 4.42
N GLU A 156 10.05 -13.47 5.66
CA GLU A 156 10.19 -14.62 6.57
C GLU A 156 8.82 -15.23 6.89
N HIS A 157 7.80 -14.40 7.14
CA HIS A 157 6.42 -14.89 7.32
C HIS A 157 5.91 -15.63 6.09
N VAL A 158 6.16 -15.11 4.89
CA VAL A 158 5.79 -15.80 3.64
C VAL A 158 6.54 -17.12 3.47
N ARG A 159 7.83 -17.16 3.80
CA ARG A 159 8.68 -18.36 3.71
C ARG A 159 8.24 -19.46 4.68
N ASP A 160 7.90 -19.07 5.92
CA ASP A 160 7.78 -19.98 7.06
C ASP A 160 6.33 -20.27 7.44
N ARG A 161 5.40 -19.34 7.16
CA ARG A 161 3.96 -19.45 7.44
C ARG A 161 3.12 -19.28 6.17
N PRO A 162 3.33 -20.10 5.13
CA PRO A 162 2.63 -19.99 3.85
C PRO A 162 1.17 -20.41 3.91
N GLN A 163 0.56 -20.59 5.08
CA GLN A 163 -0.88 -20.88 5.22
C GLN A 163 -1.56 -19.88 6.17
N GLU A 164 -0.84 -18.84 6.59
CA GLU A 164 -1.34 -17.81 7.51
C GLU A 164 -1.50 -16.49 6.75
N PRO A 165 -2.73 -16.15 6.30
CA PRO A 165 -2.99 -14.86 5.65
C PRO A 165 -2.57 -13.70 6.52
N PHE A 166 -2.06 -12.66 5.89
CA PHE A 166 -1.55 -11.50 6.59
C PHE A 166 -2.03 -10.21 5.95
N LEU A 167 -2.15 -9.19 6.80
CA LEU A 167 -2.47 -7.83 6.41
C LEU A 167 -1.29 -6.93 6.75
N PHE A 168 -0.99 -5.97 5.89
CA PHE A 168 -0.08 -4.88 6.23
C PHE A 168 -0.73 -3.53 5.96
N HIS A 169 -0.46 -2.56 6.83
CA HIS A 169 -1.03 -1.22 6.72
C HIS A 169 -0.04 -0.15 7.16
N CYS A 170 -0.35 1.08 6.80
CA CYS A 170 0.25 2.28 7.37
C CYS A 170 -0.87 3.27 7.70
N ALA A 171 -0.61 4.57 7.76
CA ALA A 171 -1.68 5.55 7.95
C ALA A 171 -2.69 5.55 6.78
N LEU A 172 -2.22 5.72 5.53
CA LEU A 172 -3.12 5.84 4.38
C LEU A 172 -3.29 4.55 3.57
N GLY A 173 -2.45 3.56 3.87
CA GLY A 173 -2.33 2.38 3.01
C GLY A 173 -1.76 2.73 1.63
N ARG A 174 -1.02 3.83 1.51
CA ARG A 174 -0.53 4.41 0.25
C ARG A 174 0.94 4.13 -0.01
N ASP A 175 1.83 4.79 0.72
CA ASP A 175 3.26 4.83 0.39
C ASP A 175 4.01 3.59 0.90
N ARG A 176 4.21 3.46 2.22
CA ARG A 176 4.88 2.30 2.85
C ARG A 176 4.20 0.98 2.49
N THR A 177 2.86 0.98 2.55
CA THR A 177 2.03 -0.14 2.12
C THR A 177 2.16 -0.40 0.61
N GLY A 178 2.20 0.63 -0.23
CA GLY A 178 2.34 0.47 -1.68
C GLY A 178 3.69 -0.10 -2.09
N ILE A 179 4.77 0.34 -1.45
CA ILE A 179 6.11 -0.19 -1.66
C ILE A 179 6.16 -1.68 -1.31
N LEU A 180 5.62 -2.08 -0.14
CA LEU A 180 5.58 -3.48 0.25
C LEU A 180 4.70 -4.33 -0.68
N ALA A 181 3.53 -3.82 -1.09
CA ALA A 181 2.67 -4.53 -2.03
C ALA A 181 3.35 -4.73 -3.40
N GLY A 182 3.96 -3.67 -3.95
CA GLY A 182 4.69 -3.75 -5.21
C GLY A 182 5.92 -4.65 -5.12
N PHE A 183 6.59 -4.69 -3.98
CA PHE A 183 7.68 -5.64 -3.72
C PHE A 183 7.18 -7.10 -3.79
N LEU A 184 6.10 -7.43 -3.08
CA LEU A 184 5.52 -8.78 -3.08
C LEU A 184 4.99 -9.19 -4.46
N LEU A 185 4.30 -8.27 -5.15
CA LEU A 185 3.83 -8.49 -6.53
C LEU A 185 5.01 -8.74 -7.48
N SER A 186 6.10 -7.98 -7.36
CA SER A 186 7.29 -8.16 -8.19
C SER A 186 7.94 -9.51 -7.95
N LEU A 187 8.14 -9.93 -6.68
CA LEU A 187 8.68 -11.26 -6.36
C LEU A 187 7.80 -12.40 -6.88
N ALA A 188 6.49 -12.21 -6.88
CA ALA A 188 5.54 -13.19 -7.42
C ALA A 188 5.52 -13.24 -8.96
N GLY A 189 6.16 -12.28 -9.64
CA GLY A 189 6.28 -12.23 -11.10
C GLY A 189 5.23 -11.36 -11.80
N ALA A 190 4.62 -10.40 -11.09
CA ALA A 190 3.67 -9.48 -11.69
C ALA A 190 4.38 -8.55 -12.70
N ASN A 191 3.68 -8.20 -13.79
CA ASN A 191 4.20 -7.21 -14.72
C ASN A 191 4.10 -5.78 -14.14
N ALA A 192 4.79 -4.82 -14.78
CA ALA A 192 4.83 -3.44 -14.30
C ALA A 192 3.45 -2.77 -14.26
N GLU A 193 2.55 -3.14 -15.18
CA GLU A 193 1.19 -2.60 -15.28
C GLU A 193 0.31 -3.02 -14.10
N THR A 194 0.35 -4.29 -13.71
CA THR A 194 -0.35 -4.82 -12.52
C THR A 194 0.14 -4.14 -11.25
N ILE A 195 1.46 -4.00 -11.10
CA ILE A 195 2.06 -3.37 -9.92
C ILE A 195 1.63 -1.90 -9.83
N ALA A 196 1.75 -1.18 -10.95
CA ALA A 196 1.31 0.20 -11.04
C ALA A 196 -0.20 0.36 -10.79
N LEU A 197 -1.02 -0.57 -11.28
CA LEU A 197 -2.45 -0.57 -11.05
C LEU A 197 -2.77 -0.71 -9.55
N ASP A 198 -2.21 -1.71 -8.85
CA ASP A 198 -2.42 -1.87 -7.40
C ASP A 198 -2.03 -0.61 -6.61
N TYR A 199 -0.90 0.01 -7.00
CA TYR A 199 -0.47 1.27 -6.43
C TYR A 199 -1.52 2.37 -6.67
N MET A 200 -1.87 2.62 -7.93
CA MET A 200 -2.74 3.74 -8.35
C MET A 200 -4.15 3.64 -7.81
N ILE A 201 -4.75 2.44 -7.73
CA ILE A 201 -6.12 2.29 -7.20
C ILE A 201 -6.23 2.65 -5.71
N THR A 202 -5.12 2.90 -5.01
CA THR A 202 -5.14 3.59 -3.72
C THR A 202 -5.91 4.92 -3.79
N ARG A 203 -5.79 5.69 -4.88
CA ARG A 203 -6.55 6.94 -5.05
C ARG A 203 -8.06 6.70 -4.90
N ILE A 204 -8.57 5.58 -5.42
CA ILE A 204 -9.98 5.19 -5.31
C ILE A 204 -10.25 4.71 -3.88
N GLY A 205 -9.42 3.81 -3.36
CA GLY A 205 -9.60 3.22 -2.02
C GLY A 205 -9.53 4.21 -0.86
N SER A 206 -8.81 5.32 -1.02
CA SER A 206 -8.71 6.40 -0.03
C SER A 206 -9.71 7.53 -0.25
N GLU A 207 -10.51 7.52 -1.31
CA GLU A 207 -11.52 8.57 -1.56
C GLU A 207 -12.49 8.76 -0.38
N PRO A 208 -13.00 7.71 0.31
CA PRO A 208 -13.92 7.89 1.44
C PRO A 208 -13.36 8.74 2.59
N VAL A 209 -12.04 8.85 2.68
CA VAL A 209 -11.35 9.63 3.71
C VAL A 209 -10.59 10.83 3.12
N ARG A 210 -10.75 11.14 1.83
CA ARG A 210 -9.97 12.18 1.13
C ARG A 210 -9.94 13.52 1.86
N GLU A 211 -11.09 14.03 2.27
CA GLU A 211 -11.18 15.34 2.95
C GLU A 211 -10.43 15.34 4.31
N PRO A 212 -10.67 14.38 5.24
CA PRO A 212 -9.84 14.22 6.43
C PRO A 212 -8.33 14.09 6.15
N LEU A 213 -7.94 13.41 5.06
CA LEU A 213 -6.53 13.24 4.71
C LEU A 213 -5.89 14.55 4.24
N LEU A 214 -6.59 15.33 3.42
CA LEU A 214 -6.14 16.65 2.99
C LEU A 214 -6.00 17.58 4.20
N GLN A 215 -6.95 17.56 5.12
CA GLN A 215 -6.90 18.34 6.35
C GLN A 215 -5.69 17.97 7.23
N ARG A 216 -5.42 16.67 7.41
CA ARG A 216 -4.23 16.18 8.13
C ARG A 216 -2.94 16.66 7.48
N ALA A 217 -2.84 16.57 6.16
CA ALA A 217 -1.64 17.02 5.44
C ALA A 217 -1.40 18.54 5.60
N ILE A 218 -2.47 19.36 5.63
CA ILE A 218 -2.37 20.79 5.93
C ILE A 218 -1.76 21.01 7.32
N GLU A 219 -2.25 20.28 8.32
CA GLU A 219 -1.80 20.38 9.71
C GLU A 219 -0.34 19.91 9.90
N GLU A 220 0.03 18.77 9.30
CA GLU A 220 1.35 18.15 9.46
C GLU A 220 2.47 18.93 8.76
N HIS A 221 2.18 19.51 7.60
CA HIS A 221 3.19 20.20 6.78
C HIS A 221 3.13 21.73 6.93
N ASN A 222 2.21 22.25 7.74
CA ASN A 222 2.01 23.69 7.96
C ASN A 222 1.98 24.50 6.64
N CYS A 223 1.34 23.92 5.62
CA CYS A 223 1.31 24.44 4.26
C CYS A 223 -0.09 24.91 3.86
N ASN A 224 -0.17 25.98 3.07
CA ASN A 224 -1.43 26.41 2.49
C ASN A 224 -1.84 25.46 1.35
N PHE A 225 -3.11 25.03 1.35
CA PHE A 225 -3.69 24.13 0.36
C PHE A 225 -3.49 24.63 -1.08
N ASP A 226 -3.50 25.94 -1.30
CA ASP A 226 -3.44 26.57 -2.63
C ASP A 226 -2.03 26.60 -3.26
N VAL A 227 -1.02 26.04 -2.61
CA VAL A 227 0.35 26.00 -3.16
C VAL A 227 0.50 24.75 -4.04
N PRO A 228 0.94 24.86 -5.31
CA PRO A 228 1.11 23.71 -6.21
C PRO A 228 1.89 22.54 -5.60
N VAL A 229 2.86 22.84 -4.75
CA VAL A 229 3.68 21.86 -4.03
C VAL A 229 2.86 20.99 -3.08
N PHE A 230 1.87 21.56 -2.39
CA PHE A 230 0.98 20.81 -1.52
C PHE A 230 0.13 19.80 -2.30
N HIS A 231 -0.34 20.18 -3.50
CA HIS A 231 -1.07 19.27 -4.38
C HIS A 231 -0.18 18.13 -4.90
N ASN A 232 1.08 18.42 -5.21
CA ASN A 232 2.05 17.39 -5.57
C ASN A 232 2.22 16.40 -4.42
N LEU A 233 2.41 16.88 -3.19
CA LEU A 233 2.52 16.04 -2.00
C LEU A 233 1.26 15.20 -1.68
N CYS A 234 0.07 15.71 -2.01
CA CYS A 234 -1.17 14.97 -1.76
C CYS A 234 -1.55 14.02 -2.91
N SER A 235 -0.97 14.20 -4.09
CA SER A 235 -1.35 13.43 -5.27
C SER A 235 -0.58 12.12 -5.40
N LEU A 236 -1.30 11.09 -5.84
CA LEU A 236 -0.72 9.83 -6.27
C LEU A 236 -0.53 9.85 -7.79
N ARG A 237 0.67 9.52 -8.29
CA ARG A 237 0.98 9.57 -9.72
C ARG A 237 1.66 8.31 -10.20
N LEU A 238 1.31 7.90 -11.42
CA LEU A 238 1.94 6.78 -12.09
C LEU A 238 3.43 7.04 -12.35
N SER A 239 3.76 8.28 -12.75
CA SER A 239 5.14 8.74 -12.96
C SER A 239 6.02 8.58 -11.73
N THR A 240 5.48 8.84 -10.53
CA THR A 240 6.16 8.60 -9.26
C THR A 240 6.55 7.14 -9.08
N TRP A 241 5.61 6.21 -9.28
CA TRP A 241 5.88 4.78 -9.14
C TRP A 241 6.90 4.30 -10.18
N GLN A 242 6.77 4.77 -11.42
CA GLN A 242 7.70 4.45 -12.50
C GLN A 242 9.12 4.91 -12.19
N LEU A 243 9.28 6.16 -11.71
CA LEU A 243 10.57 6.69 -11.31
C LEU A 243 11.19 5.90 -10.15
N PHE A 244 10.39 5.59 -9.13
CA PHE A 244 10.82 4.75 -8.02
C PHE A 244 11.29 3.36 -8.49
N ALA A 245 10.49 2.67 -9.29
CA ALA A 245 10.84 1.35 -9.81
C ALA A 245 12.15 1.38 -10.65
N MET A 246 12.35 2.42 -11.45
CA MET A 246 13.62 2.63 -12.17
C MET A 246 14.81 2.82 -11.22
N GLN A 247 14.64 3.53 -10.11
CA GLN A 247 15.73 3.71 -9.13
C GLN A 247 16.03 2.43 -8.34
N VAL A 248 15.03 1.59 -8.07
CA VAL A 248 15.23 0.25 -7.48
C VAL A 248 16.02 -0.64 -8.44
N GLU A 249 15.67 -0.61 -9.73
CA GLU A 249 16.42 -1.33 -10.77
C GLU A 249 17.85 -0.80 -10.86
N ALA A 250 18.05 0.52 -10.89
CA ALA A 250 19.39 1.10 -10.98
C ALA A 250 20.27 0.80 -9.75
N LYS A 251 19.71 0.90 -8.54
CA LYS A 251 20.48 0.73 -7.28
C LYS A 251 20.74 -0.73 -6.91
N TYR A 252 19.74 -1.59 -7.06
CA TYR A 252 19.83 -2.98 -6.61
C TYR A 252 19.83 -4.00 -7.77
N GLY A 253 19.42 -3.60 -8.97
CA GLY A 253 19.12 -4.51 -10.09
C GLY A 253 17.79 -5.24 -9.89
N GLY A 254 16.82 -4.55 -9.31
CA GLY A 254 15.43 -4.99 -9.15
C GLY A 254 15.09 -5.46 -7.74
N PHE A 255 13.79 -5.67 -7.50
CA PHE A 255 13.26 -6.12 -6.21
C PHE A 255 13.79 -7.49 -5.76
N GLU A 256 14.01 -8.42 -6.70
CA GLU A 256 14.59 -9.74 -6.40
C GLU A 256 16.01 -9.61 -5.83
N LYS A 257 16.85 -8.80 -6.48
CA LYS A 257 18.21 -8.55 -6.00
C LYS A 257 18.22 -7.71 -4.72
N TYR A 258 17.26 -6.81 -4.52
CA TYR A 258 17.07 -6.13 -3.24
C TYR A 258 16.82 -7.17 -2.12
N ALA A 259 15.94 -8.16 -2.32
CA ALA A 259 15.71 -9.22 -1.35
C ALA A 259 17.01 -10.00 -1.03
N MET A 260 17.82 -10.29 -2.04
CA MET A 260 19.06 -11.04 -1.85
C MET A 260 20.16 -10.22 -1.18
N VAL A 261 20.48 -9.06 -1.74
CA VAL A 261 21.64 -8.25 -1.37
C VAL A 261 21.38 -7.45 -0.11
N ARG A 262 20.18 -6.88 0.04
CA ARG A 262 19.87 -5.98 1.15
C ARG A 262 19.21 -6.68 2.34
N LEU A 263 18.36 -7.67 2.08
CA LEU A 263 17.65 -8.42 3.14
C LEU A 263 18.37 -9.72 3.54
N GLY A 264 19.28 -10.20 2.69
CA GLY A 264 20.15 -11.34 2.97
C GLY A 264 19.50 -12.71 2.67
N PHE A 265 18.46 -12.77 1.85
CA PHE A 265 17.88 -14.04 1.42
C PHE A 265 18.76 -14.70 0.35
N SER A 266 18.90 -16.02 0.44
CA SER A 266 19.46 -16.80 -0.66
C SER A 266 18.51 -16.84 -1.86
N ARG A 267 19.03 -17.13 -3.06
CA ARG A 267 18.19 -17.32 -4.26
C ARG A 267 17.09 -18.35 -4.03
N HIS A 268 17.43 -19.48 -3.40
CA HIS A 268 16.48 -20.55 -3.09
C HIS A 268 15.35 -20.08 -2.16
N GLU A 269 15.65 -19.22 -1.18
CA GLU A 269 14.62 -18.64 -0.31
C GLU A 269 13.71 -17.69 -1.08
N VAL A 270 14.26 -16.85 -1.96
CA VAL A 270 13.46 -15.94 -2.80
C VAL A 270 12.55 -16.73 -3.75
N GLU A 271 13.05 -17.81 -4.38
CA GLU A 271 12.24 -18.71 -5.21
C GLU A 271 11.12 -19.39 -4.41
N ARG A 272 11.41 -19.84 -3.18
CA ARG A 272 10.41 -20.42 -2.27
C ARG A 272 9.35 -19.41 -1.86
N ILE A 273 9.75 -18.20 -1.49
CA ILE A 273 8.85 -17.08 -1.17
C ILE A 273 7.94 -16.79 -2.37
N ALA A 274 8.52 -16.63 -3.56
CA ALA A 274 7.76 -16.41 -4.79
C ALA A 274 6.77 -17.55 -5.08
N GLY A 275 7.15 -18.80 -4.81
CA GLY A 275 6.26 -19.97 -4.90
C GLY A 275 5.08 -19.89 -3.94
N HIS A 276 5.33 -19.59 -2.66
CA HIS A 276 4.29 -19.45 -1.64
C HIS A 276 3.35 -18.27 -1.87
N LEU A 277 3.84 -17.21 -2.51
CA LEU A 277 3.00 -16.08 -2.91
C LEU A 277 1.98 -16.46 -3.99
N ARG A 278 2.27 -17.43 -4.86
CA ARG A 278 1.43 -17.85 -5.99
C ARG A 278 0.50 -19.04 -5.71
N ALA A 279 0.89 -19.93 -4.80
CA ALA A 279 0.24 -21.22 -4.54
C ALA A 279 -0.74 -21.16 -3.38
#